data_AF-N6U0S5-F1
#
_entry.id   AF-N6U0S5-F1
#
_cell.length_a   1.000
_cell.length_b   1.000
_cell.length_c   1.000
_cell.angle_alpha   90.00
_cell.angle_beta   90.00
_cell.angle_gamma   90.00
#
_symmetry.space_group_name_H-M   'P 1'
#
loop_
_entity.id
_entity.type
_entity.pdbx_description
1 polymer ?
#
loop_
_entity_poly.entity_id
_entity_poly.type
_entity_poly.pdbx_seq_one_letter_code
_entity_poly.pdbx_strand_id
1 'polypeptide(L)'
;MLHGVQREGEKNEKYKSVDHVISLKDVKLSIVPAIVQYLNDSTLQCSYDLEDDILYSVKWYRGLREFYRYTPSEHPKTKVFPFDGITVDVSSYAGKHIV
;
A
#
# COMPACT_ATOMS: atom_id res chain seq x y z
N MET A 1 -8.04 -8.08 -6.94
CA MET A 1 -6.84 -7.22 -6.80
C MET A 1 -6.54 -7.18 -5.31
N LEU A 2 -5.27 -7.27 -4.92
CA LEU A 2 -4.87 -7.30 -3.52
C LEU A 2 -4.04 -6.06 -3.19
N HIS A 3 -4.17 -5.54 -1.98
CA HIS A 3 -3.24 -4.57 -1.42
C HIS A 3 -2.63 -5.11 -0.13
N GLY A 4 -1.41 -4.70 0.16
CA GLY A 4 -0.74 -4.95 1.43
C GLY A 4 -0.24 -3.63 2.01
N VAL A 5 -0.46 -3.41 3.30
CA VAL A 5 0.07 -2.27 4.05
C VAL A 5 0.78 -2.81 5.28
N GLN A 6 2.02 -2.39 5.49
CA GLN A 6 2.88 -2.88 6.57
C GLN A 6 3.49 -1.71 7.34
N ARG A 7 3.53 -1.84 8.67
CA ARG A 7 4.23 -0.93 9.60
C ARG A 7 5.71 -1.34 9.76
N GLU A 8 6.58 -0.42 10.14
CA GLU A 8 7.98 -0.74 10.38
C GLU A 8 8.14 -1.46 11.73
N GLY A 9 8.79 -2.63 11.72
CA GLY A 9 9.01 -3.39 12.96
C GLY A 9 10.13 -2.77 13.79
N GLU A 10 9.88 -2.47 15.07
CA GLU A 10 10.90 -2.07 16.04
C GLU A 10 12.01 -3.14 16.14
N LYS A 11 13.20 -2.86 15.62
CA LYS A 11 14.39 -3.71 15.80
C LYS A 11 15.03 -3.45 17.16
N ASN A 12 14.48 -4.02 18.25
CA ASN A 12 15.20 -4.12 19.53
C ASN A 12 14.91 -5.47 20.20
N GLU A 13 15.76 -6.44 19.91
CA GLU A 13 15.68 -7.84 20.33
C GLU A 13 16.37 -8.04 21.68
N LYS A 14 15.69 -7.72 22.79
CA LYS A 14 16.02 -8.34 24.10
C LYS A 14 14.89 -8.48 25.11
N TYR A 15 13.67 -8.03 24.80
CA TYR A 15 12.50 -8.17 25.68
C TYR A 15 11.19 -8.11 24.87
N LYS A 16 10.77 -9.20 24.21
CA LYS A 16 9.37 -9.32 23.78
C LYS A 16 8.82 -10.63 24.36
N SER A 17 8.29 -10.52 25.59
CA SER A 17 7.28 -11.45 26.11
C SER A 17 6.13 -11.49 25.12
N VAL A 18 5.52 -12.66 24.96
CA VAL A 18 4.45 -12.93 23.98
C VAL A 18 3.18 -12.17 24.37
N ASP A 19 3.12 -10.87 24.09
CA ASP A 19 1.95 -10.06 24.37
C ASP A 19 1.73 -9.03 23.23
N HIS A 20 0.74 -9.37 22.40
CA HIS A 20 0.04 -8.53 21.42
C HIS A 20 0.73 -8.38 20.04
N VAL A 21 0.26 -9.18 19.07
CA VAL A 21 0.45 -8.88 17.65
C VAL A 21 -0.41 -7.64 17.33
N ILE A 22 0.24 -6.48 17.19
CA ILE A 22 -0.44 -5.23 16.82
C ILE A 22 -0.65 -5.25 15.30
N SER A 23 -1.87 -5.52 14.86
CA SER A 23 -2.26 -5.42 13.44
C SER A 23 -2.57 -3.98 13.07
N LEU A 24 -2.37 -3.64 11.79
CA LEU A 24 -2.80 -2.36 11.23
C LEU A 24 -4.33 -2.21 11.36
N LYS A 25 -4.79 -1.02 11.75
CA LYS A 25 -6.21 -0.70 11.93
C LYS A 25 -6.81 0.02 10.72
N ASP A 26 -8.12 -0.14 10.56
CA ASP A 26 -8.95 0.57 9.58
C ASP A 26 -8.43 0.54 8.13
N VAL A 27 -7.82 -0.58 7.73
CA VAL A 27 -7.35 -0.75 6.36
C VAL A 27 -8.55 -0.89 5.44
N LYS A 28 -8.78 0.11 4.59
CA LYS A 28 -9.90 0.16 3.65
C LYS A 28 -9.39 0.36 2.23
N LEU A 29 -9.87 -0.49 1.34
CA LEU A 29 -9.68 -0.43 -0.09
C LEU A 29 -10.93 0.17 -0.76
N SER A 30 -10.74 1.21 -1.54
CA SER A 30 -11.78 1.76 -2.42
C SER A 30 -11.28 1.83 -3.86
N ILE A 31 -12.08 1.34 -4.79
CA ILE A 31 -11.79 1.41 -6.24
C ILE A 31 -12.88 2.27 -6.87
N VAL A 32 -12.49 3.38 -7.50
CA VAL A 32 -13.44 4.37 -8.03
C VAL A 32 -13.05 4.77 -9.46
N PRO A 33 -13.87 4.49 -10.49
CA PRO A 33 -15.10 3.70 -10.45
C PRO A 33 -14.81 2.20 -10.24
N ALA A 34 -15.74 1.48 -9.61
CA ALA A 34 -15.57 0.04 -9.32
C ALA A 34 -15.53 -0.84 -10.58
N ILE A 35 -16.12 -0.37 -11.67
CA ILE A 35 -16.11 -1.02 -12.98
C ILE A 35 -15.74 0.05 -13.99
N VAL A 36 -14.73 -0.24 -14.81
CA VAL A 36 -14.18 0.69 -15.78
C VAL A 36 -14.14 0.01 -17.14
N GLN A 37 -14.49 0.77 -18.19
CA GLN A 37 -14.40 0.28 -19.57
C GLN A 37 -12.93 0.17 -19.99
N TYR A 38 -12.68 -0.61 -21.05
CA TYR A 38 -11.33 -0.70 -21.61
C TYR A 38 -10.80 0.68 -22.02
N LEU A 39 -9.53 0.98 -21.70
CA LEU A 39 -8.85 2.28 -21.92
C LEU A 39 -9.34 3.45 -21.07
N ASN A 40 -10.16 3.20 -20.05
CA ASN A 40 -10.50 4.19 -19.05
C ASN A 40 -9.75 3.92 -17.74
N ASP A 41 -9.63 4.95 -16.92
CA ASP A 41 -8.87 4.89 -15.67
C ASP A 41 -9.76 4.58 -14.46
N SER A 42 -9.18 3.90 -13.48
CA SER A 42 -9.76 3.71 -12.15
C SER A 42 -8.76 4.14 -11.10
N THR A 43 -9.28 4.68 -10.01
CA THR A 43 -8.52 5.18 -8.88
C THR A 43 -8.52 4.13 -7.77
N LEU A 44 -7.34 3.61 -7.42
CA LEU A 44 -7.14 2.65 -6.34
C LEU A 44 -6.75 3.37 -5.06
N GLN A 45 -7.72 3.61 -4.18
CA GLN A 45 -7.49 4.28 -2.91
C GLN A 45 -7.30 3.29 -1.76
N CYS A 46 -6.19 3.43 -1.05
CA CYS A 46 -5.94 2.74 0.21
C CYS A 46 -5.87 3.77 1.36
N SER A 47 -6.74 3.60 2.34
CA SER A 47 -6.68 4.32 3.62
C SER A 47 -6.37 3.35 4.74
N TYR A 48 -5.54 3.76 5.68
CA TYR A 48 -5.14 2.96 6.84
C TYR A 48 -4.81 3.91 8.00
N ASP A 49 -4.91 3.40 9.23
CA ASP A 49 -4.53 4.12 10.43
C ASP A 49 -3.20 3.57 10.98
N LEU A 50 -2.17 4.41 11.00
CA LEU A 50 -0.86 4.07 11.57
C LEU A 50 -0.79 4.35 13.07
N GLU A 51 -1.76 5.07 13.65
CA GLU A 51 -1.69 5.63 14.99
C GLU A 51 -0.35 6.40 15.16
N ASP A 52 0.51 5.96 16.07
CA ASP A 52 1.84 6.55 16.33
C ASP A 52 2.99 5.81 15.62
N ASP A 53 2.70 4.86 14.75
CA ASP A 53 3.70 4.04 14.04
C ASP A 53 4.05 4.62 12.66
N ILE A 54 5.13 4.13 12.06
CA ILE A 54 5.60 4.53 10.75
C ILE A 54 5.26 3.46 9.70
N LEU A 55 4.89 3.93 8.52
CA LEU A 55 4.63 3.05 7.39
C LEU A 55 5.94 2.46 6.87
N TYR A 56 6.01 1.13 6.81
CA TYR A 56 7.07 0.43 6.09
C TYR A 56 6.80 0.39 4.59
N SER A 57 5.64 -0.13 4.16
CA SER A 57 5.30 -0.18 2.73
C SER A 57 3.82 -0.32 2.43
N VAL A 58 3.39 0.24 1.30
CA VAL A 58 2.11 -0.06 0.62
C VAL A 58 2.43 -0.77 -0.70
N LYS A 59 1.77 -1.89 -0.99
CA LYS A 59 1.99 -2.67 -2.21
C LYS A 59 0.66 -3.04 -2.87
N TRP A 60 0.63 -3.01 -4.19
CA TRP A 60 -0.52 -3.45 -4.98
C TRP A 60 -0.18 -4.65 -5.86
N TYR A 61 -1.11 -5.61 -5.90
CA TYR A 61 -0.97 -6.85 -6.64
C TYR A 61 -2.19 -7.15 -7.51
N ARG A 62 -1.92 -7.63 -8.73
CA ARG A 62 -2.90 -8.29 -9.58
C ARG A 62 -2.57 -9.77 -9.65
N GLY A 63 -3.38 -10.60 -8.98
CA GLY A 63 -3.04 -12.00 -8.75
C GLY A 63 -1.77 -12.07 -7.90
N LEU A 64 -0.72 -12.70 -8.43
CA LEU A 64 0.57 -12.87 -7.76
C LEU A 64 1.62 -11.82 -8.16
N ARG A 65 1.30 -10.88 -9.06
CA ARG A 65 2.26 -9.90 -9.58
C ARG A 65 2.09 -8.54 -8.93
N GLU A 66 3.18 -8.04 -8.35
CA GLU A 66 3.31 -6.65 -7.87
C GLU A 66 3.35 -5.72 -9.08
N PHE A 67 2.56 -4.65 -9.05
CA PHE A 67 2.59 -3.61 -10.09
C PHE A 67 2.88 -2.21 -9.53
N TYR A 68 2.75 -2.02 -8.21
CA TYR A 68 3.13 -0.79 -7.53
C TYR A 68 3.62 -1.08 -6.11
N ARG A 69 4.60 -0.29 -5.68
CA ARG A 69 5.03 -0.20 -4.29
C ARG A 69 5.38 1.23 -3.87
N TYR A 70 4.95 1.59 -2.67
CA TYR A 70 5.42 2.76 -1.94
C TYR A 70 6.15 2.31 -0.66
N THR A 71 7.35 2.84 -0.43
CA THR A 71 8.23 2.53 0.70
C THR A 71 8.91 3.83 1.14
N PRO A 72 8.43 4.52 2.20
CA PRO A 72 8.96 5.83 2.60
C PRO A 72 10.47 5.87 2.86
N SER A 73 11.02 4.75 3.32
CA SER A 73 12.44 4.57 3.65
C SER A 73 13.35 4.31 2.44
N GLU A 74 12.79 4.02 1.25
CA GLU A 74 13.56 3.80 0.02
C GLU A 74 13.63 5.06 -0.86
N HIS A 75 14.65 5.15 -1.72
CA HIS A 75 14.76 6.16 -2.77
C HIS A 75 14.93 5.46 -4.13
N PRO A 76 14.05 5.67 -5.11
CA PRO A 76 12.80 6.45 -5.02
C PRO A 76 11.78 5.78 -4.08
N LYS A 77 10.97 6.60 -3.40
CA LYS A 77 9.92 6.11 -2.47
C LYS A 77 8.84 5.30 -3.17
N THR A 78 8.63 5.55 -4.46
CA THR A 78 7.65 4.84 -5.27
C THR A 78 8.36 4.04 -6.35
N LYS A 79 7.90 2.80 -6.55
CA LYS A 79 8.32 1.91 -7.62
C LYS A 79 7.10 1.39 -8.36
N VAL A 80 7.11 1.53 -9.68
CA VAL A 80 6.10 0.96 -10.58
C VAL A 80 6.74 -0.23 -11.28
N PHE A 81 6.06 -1.37 -11.26
CA PHE A 81 6.49 -2.57 -11.96
C PHE A 81 5.60 -2.73 -13.19
N PRO A 82 6.16 -2.72 -14.41
CA PRO A 82 5.38 -2.88 -15.62
C PRO A 82 4.51 -4.15 -15.57
N PHE A 83 3.22 -4.00 -15.86
CA PHE A 83 2.29 -5.09 -15.97
C PHE A 83 1.45 -4.89 -17.22
N ASP A 84 1.40 -5.90 -18.09
CA ASP A 84 0.69 -5.81 -19.37
C ASP A 84 -0.79 -5.43 -19.17
N GLY A 85 -1.20 -4.32 -19.78
CA GLY A 85 -2.56 -3.80 -19.69
C GLY A 85 -2.88 -2.98 -18.44
N ILE A 86 -1.87 -2.64 -17.61
CA ILE A 86 -2.02 -1.71 -16.48
C ILE A 86 -0.96 -0.61 -16.60
N THR A 87 -1.42 0.63 -16.75
CA THR A 87 -0.60 1.82 -16.59
C THR A 87 -0.88 2.41 -15.22
N VAL A 88 0.16 2.79 -14.48
CA VAL A 88 0.04 3.35 -13.14
C VAL A 88 0.38 4.83 -13.19
N ASP A 89 -0.55 5.67 -12.76
CA ASP A 89 -0.30 7.09 -12.51
C ASP A 89 -0.08 7.31 -11.01
N VAL A 90 1.04 7.94 -10.65
CA VAL A 90 1.45 8.08 -9.25
C VAL A 90 1.09 9.48 -8.77
N SER A 91 -0.07 9.61 -8.10
CA SER A 91 -0.47 10.85 -7.43
C SER A 91 -0.50 10.74 -5.90
N SER A 92 0.32 11.59 -5.28
CA SER A 92 0.43 11.94 -3.86
C SER A 92 -0.66 12.80 -3.21
N TYR A 93 -1.56 12.34 -2.33
CA TYR A 93 -2.34 13.30 -1.50
C TYR A 93 -2.50 12.92 -0.04
N ALA A 94 -2.08 13.85 0.83
CA ALA A 94 -2.39 14.02 2.25
C ALA A 94 -2.96 12.78 2.98
N GLY A 95 -2.11 11.79 3.27
CA GLY A 95 -2.46 10.63 4.10
C GLY A 95 -3.26 9.53 3.41
N LYS A 96 -3.50 9.64 2.10
CA LYS A 96 -4.14 8.60 1.27
C LYS A 96 -3.19 8.20 0.15
N HIS A 97 -2.98 6.90 -0.02
CA HIS A 97 -2.30 6.40 -1.21
C HIS A 97 -3.33 6.12 -2.28
N ILE A 98 -3.12 6.76 -3.42
CA ILE A 98 -3.86 6.45 -4.63
C ILE A 98 -2.90 6.16 -5.77
N VAL A 99 -3.32 5.19 -6.56
CA VAL A 99 -2.66 4.59 -7.70
C VAL A 99 -3.68 4.44 -8.81
#